data_AF-A0A0S7F114-F1
#
_entry.id   AF-A0A0S7F114-F1
#
_cell.length_a   1.000
_cell.length_b   1.000
_cell.length_c   1.000
_cell.angle_alpha   90.00
_cell.angle_beta   90.00
_cell.angle_gamma   90.00
#
_symmetry.space_group_name_H-M   'P 1'
#
loop_
_entity.id
_entity.type
_entity.pdbx_description
1 polymer ?
#
loop_
_entity_poly.entity_id
_entity_poly.type
_entity_poly.pdbx_seq_one_letter_code
_entity_poly.pdbx_strand_id
1 'polypeptide(L)'
;QTLQRELEGHRSRIEDVLERAGIIATIRSPQADCVRAGHDQLAQLWALLWAETERRQLVLDAMYQAQQYYFDTAEVEAWLSEQELHMMNEEKGKDEPSTLQLLKKHLLLEQTIEDYAETIGLLSQQCRQLLEMGHPDSEQISKRQSQIDRLYVSLKDLVEERKSRLEQQYWLYQLNREVDELEQWIAQREVVASSPELGQDFEHVSVLQEKFTEFASETGSVGQERVTAVNQMVDELIDYGHSEAATIAEWKDGVNEAWADLLELMETRAQMLAASHQLHKFFSDCKEVKQRQQLSFRFKSV
;
A
#
# COMPACT_ATOMS: atom_id res chain seq x y z
N GLN A 1 0.21 -38.77 -33.49
CA GLN A 1 -1.08 -39.50 -33.31
C GLN A 1 -1.45 -40.46 -34.44
N THR A 2 -1.52 -40.06 -35.73
CA THR A 2 -1.89 -40.99 -36.83
C THR A 2 -0.93 -42.18 -36.98
N LEU A 3 0.39 -41.91 -37.00
CA LEU A 3 1.42 -42.94 -37.13
C LEU A 3 1.39 -43.98 -35.99
N GLN A 4 1.21 -43.54 -34.74
CA GLN A 4 1.11 -44.46 -33.59
C GLN A 4 -0.12 -45.38 -33.69
N ARG A 5 -1.27 -44.85 -34.16
CA ARG A 5 -2.47 -45.68 -34.36
C ARG A 5 -2.27 -46.71 -35.48
N GLU A 6 -1.57 -46.34 -36.54
CA GLU A 6 -1.21 -47.27 -37.61
C GLU A 6 -0.26 -48.37 -37.11
N LEU A 7 0.76 -48.02 -36.33
CA LEU A 7 1.66 -49.00 -35.69
C LEU A 7 0.90 -49.93 -34.73
N GLU A 8 0.00 -49.39 -33.92
CA GLU A 8 -0.84 -50.18 -33.02
C GLU A 8 -1.73 -51.17 -33.81
N GLY A 9 -2.29 -50.72 -34.93
CA GLY A 9 -3.08 -51.57 -35.84
C GLY A 9 -2.26 -52.69 -36.51
N HIS A 10 -0.94 -52.54 -36.64
CA HIS A 10 -0.04 -53.56 -37.18
C HIS A 10 0.61 -54.45 -36.12
N ARG A 11 0.49 -54.11 -34.84
CA ARG A 11 1.14 -54.81 -33.71
C ARG A 11 0.81 -56.31 -33.71
N SER A 12 -0.46 -56.67 -33.66
CA SER A 12 -0.91 -58.07 -33.58
C SER A 12 -0.38 -58.91 -34.75
N ARG A 13 -0.43 -58.38 -35.97
CA ARG A 13 0.05 -59.08 -37.16
C ARG A 13 1.57 -59.31 -37.13
N ILE A 14 2.33 -58.37 -36.61
CA ILE A 14 3.79 -58.48 -36.53
C ILE A 14 4.19 -59.44 -35.41
N GLU A 15 3.52 -59.37 -34.25
CA GLU A 15 3.68 -60.33 -33.16
C GLU A 15 3.38 -61.76 -33.62
N ASP A 16 2.27 -61.97 -34.35
CA ASP A 16 1.91 -63.25 -34.96
C ASP A 16 2.98 -63.79 -35.92
N VAL A 17 3.60 -62.92 -36.72
CA VAL A 17 4.67 -63.31 -37.66
C VAL A 17 5.95 -63.66 -36.91
N LEU A 18 6.30 -62.88 -35.88
CA LEU A 18 7.46 -63.14 -35.04
C LEU A 18 7.30 -64.44 -34.26
N GLU A 19 6.12 -64.71 -33.70
CA GLU A 19 5.84 -65.97 -32.99
C GLU A 19 6.02 -67.19 -33.91
N ARG A 20 5.41 -67.15 -35.11
CA ARG A 20 5.57 -68.23 -36.09
C ARG A 20 7.00 -68.41 -36.55
N ALA A 21 7.71 -67.31 -36.82
CA ALA A 21 9.11 -67.36 -37.23
C ALA A 21 10.02 -67.87 -36.10
N GLY A 22 9.72 -67.54 -34.84
CA GLY A 22 10.38 -68.04 -33.64
C GLY A 22 10.21 -69.56 -33.47
N ILE A 23 9.02 -70.10 -33.72
CA ILE A 23 8.78 -71.56 -33.71
C ILE A 23 9.64 -72.25 -34.78
N ILE A 24 9.63 -71.75 -36.02
CA ILE A 24 10.40 -72.34 -37.14
C ILE A 24 11.91 -72.23 -36.89
N ALA A 25 12.34 -71.15 -36.26
CA ALA A 25 13.73 -70.91 -35.86
C ALA A 25 14.29 -71.95 -34.87
N THR A 26 13.45 -72.73 -34.18
CA THR A 26 13.91 -73.82 -33.28
C THR A 26 14.35 -75.09 -34.03
N ILE A 27 13.99 -75.21 -35.31
CA ILE A 27 14.28 -76.40 -36.11
C ILE A 27 15.76 -76.39 -36.55
N ARG A 28 16.44 -77.54 -36.41
CA ARG A 28 17.80 -77.73 -36.96
C ARG A 28 17.73 -78.06 -38.45
N SER A 29 17.70 -77.02 -39.27
CA SER A 29 17.71 -77.12 -40.72
C SER A 29 18.39 -75.89 -41.34
N PRO A 30 19.14 -76.02 -42.46
CA PRO A 30 19.74 -74.87 -43.17
C PRO A 30 18.71 -73.81 -43.57
N GLN A 31 17.48 -74.21 -43.89
CA GLN A 31 16.40 -73.29 -44.22
C GLN A 31 15.90 -72.50 -42.99
N ALA A 32 16.07 -73.05 -41.78
CA ALA A 32 15.71 -72.38 -40.53
C ALA A 32 16.73 -71.30 -40.13
N ASP A 33 17.98 -71.36 -40.62
CA ASP A 33 18.98 -70.29 -40.42
C ASP A 33 18.53 -68.97 -41.08
N CYS A 34 17.99 -69.04 -42.30
CA CYS A 34 17.44 -67.88 -42.99
C CYS A 34 16.22 -67.30 -42.25
N VAL A 35 15.37 -68.16 -41.68
CA VAL A 35 14.20 -67.73 -40.89
C VAL A 35 14.62 -67.11 -39.56
N ARG A 36 15.66 -67.64 -38.89
CA ARG A 36 16.28 -67.02 -37.70
C ARG A 36 16.77 -65.60 -37.99
N ALA A 37 17.57 -65.44 -39.05
CA ALA A 37 18.09 -64.13 -39.43
C ALA A 37 16.95 -63.14 -39.77
N GLY A 38 15.92 -63.58 -40.50
CA GLY A 38 14.75 -62.75 -40.83
C GLY A 38 13.88 -62.40 -39.60
N HIS A 39 13.70 -63.33 -38.66
CA HIS A 39 13.04 -63.08 -37.38
C HIS A 39 13.76 -61.98 -36.59
N ASP A 40 15.07 -62.13 -36.40
CA ASP A 40 15.87 -61.19 -35.62
C ASP A 40 15.89 -59.81 -36.27
N GLN A 41 16.01 -59.76 -37.60
CA GLN A 41 15.92 -58.51 -38.35
C GLN A 41 14.55 -57.84 -38.20
N LEU A 42 13.45 -58.58 -38.33
CA LEU A 42 12.10 -58.04 -38.18
C LEU A 42 11.85 -57.53 -36.76
N ALA A 43 12.27 -58.27 -35.74
CA ALA A 43 12.15 -57.89 -34.33
C ALA A 43 12.93 -56.59 -34.05
N GLN A 44 14.17 -56.50 -34.56
CA GLN A 44 15.00 -55.30 -34.43
C GLN A 44 14.38 -54.08 -35.12
N LEU A 45 13.93 -54.24 -36.37
CA LEU A 45 13.31 -53.15 -37.12
C LEU A 45 12.00 -52.68 -36.48
N TRP A 46 11.20 -53.61 -35.95
CA TRP A 46 9.96 -53.28 -35.24
C TRP A 46 10.23 -52.51 -33.95
N ALA A 47 11.18 -52.95 -33.14
CA ALA A 47 11.59 -52.26 -31.93
C ALA A 47 12.16 -50.86 -32.23
N LEU A 48 13.01 -50.74 -33.26
CA LEU A 48 13.58 -49.47 -33.70
C LEU A 48 12.49 -48.49 -34.16
N LEU A 49 11.51 -48.96 -34.93
CA LEU A 49 10.40 -48.14 -35.41
C LEU A 49 9.57 -47.57 -34.26
N TRP A 50 9.27 -48.39 -33.25
CA TRP A 50 8.58 -47.93 -32.05
C TRP A 50 9.40 -46.91 -31.27
N ALA A 51 10.68 -47.21 -31.01
CA ALA A 51 11.58 -46.29 -30.31
C ALA A 51 11.71 -44.94 -31.02
N GLU A 52 11.85 -44.94 -32.35
CA GLU A 52 11.95 -43.71 -33.15
C GLU A 52 10.62 -42.95 -33.19
N THR A 53 9.49 -43.65 -33.19
CA THR A 53 8.15 -43.03 -33.14
C THR A 53 7.90 -42.37 -31.79
N GLU A 54 8.24 -43.03 -30.68
CA GLU A 54 8.15 -42.46 -29.33
C GLU A 54 9.09 -41.26 -29.18
N ARG A 55 10.34 -41.39 -29.63
CA ARG A 55 11.31 -40.28 -29.64
C ARG A 55 10.77 -39.09 -30.42
N ARG A 56 10.20 -39.32 -31.61
CA ARG A 56 9.56 -38.27 -32.41
C ARG A 56 8.39 -37.62 -31.68
N GLN A 57 7.55 -38.39 -31.00
CA GLN A 57 6.42 -37.86 -30.25
C GLN A 57 6.89 -36.95 -29.11
N LEU A 58 7.87 -37.39 -28.33
CA LEU A 58 8.46 -36.57 -27.25
C LEU A 58 9.02 -35.24 -27.78
N VAL A 59 9.72 -35.26 -28.91
CA VAL A 59 10.23 -34.03 -29.53
C VAL A 59 9.10 -33.11 -29.97
N LEU A 60 8.06 -33.65 -30.63
CA LEU A 60 6.93 -32.84 -31.08
C LEU A 60 6.17 -32.21 -29.90
N ASP A 61 5.98 -32.95 -28.82
CA ASP A 61 5.31 -32.45 -27.61
C ASP A 61 6.15 -31.35 -26.94
N ALA A 62 7.47 -31.51 -26.88
CA ALA A 62 8.38 -30.49 -26.36
C ALA A 62 8.35 -29.21 -27.23
N MET A 63 8.37 -29.34 -28.56
CA MET A 63 8.28 -28.20 -29.49
C MET A 63 6.95 -27.46 -29.34
N TYR A 64 5.84 -28.19 -29.19
CA TYR A 64 4.53 -27.60 -28.96
C TYR A 64 4.49 -26.82 -27.63
N GLN A 65 5.01 -27.41 -26.55
CA GLN A 65 5.10 -26.75 -25.24
C GLN A 65 5.97 -25.48 -25.29
N ALA A 66 7.07 -25.51 -26.04
CA ALA A 66 7.92 -24.32 -26.24
C ALA A 66 7.21 -23.24 -27.05
N GLN A 67 6.45 -23.61 -28.09
CA GLN A 67 5.66 -22.65 -28.85
C GLN A 67 4.58 -22.00 -27.99
N GLN A 68 3.88 -22.78 -27.17
CA GLN A 68 2.90 -22.27 -26.22
C GLN A 68 3.56 -21.31 -25.21
N TYR A 69 4.70 -21.72 -24.65
CA TYR A 69 5.49 -20.87 -23.75
C TYR A 69 5.83 -19.52 -24.39
N TYR A 70 6.31 -19.51 -25.64
CA TYR A 70 6.65 -18.26 -26.32
C TYR A 70 5.44 -17.37 -26.61
N PHE A 71 4.27 -17.96 -26.86
CA PHE A 71 3.03 -17.21 -27.02
C PHE A 71 2.62 -16.55 -25.70
N ASP A 72 2.51 -17.34 -24.63
CA ASP A 72 2.09 -16.86 -23.31
C ASP A 72 3.07 -15.80 -22.76
N THR A 73 4.37 -16.03 -22.96
CA THR A 73 5.46 -15.09 -22.61
C THR A 73 5.30 -13.76 -23.35
N ALA A 74 4.92 -13.77 -24.64
CA ALA A 74 4.72 -12.54 -25.40
C ALA A 74 3.51 -11.73 -24.90
N GLU A 75 2.45 -12.41 -24.46
CA GLU A 75 1.30 -11.74 -23.83
C GLU A 75 1.69 -11.09 -22.50
N VAL A 76 2.47 -11.78 -21.66
CA VAL A 76 2.98 -11.23 -20.39
C VAL A 76 3.93 -10.06 -20.64
N GLU A 77 4.85 -10.16 -21.59
CA GLU A 77 5.76 -9.06 -21.94
C GLU A 77 5.00 -7.82 -22.44
N ALA A 78 3.96 -8.00 -23.25
CA ALA A 78 3.11 -6.91 -23.72
C ALA A 78 2.38 -6.24 -22.56
N TRP A 79 1.79 -7.04 -21.66
CA TRP A 79 1.11 -6.53 -20.48
C TRP A 79 2.06 -5.78 -19.53
N LEU A 80 3.24 -6.34 -19.24
CA LEU A 80 4.26 -5.67 -18.41
C LEU A 80 4.69 -4.33 -19.01
N SER A 81 4.90 -4.28 -20.32
CA SER A 81 5.28 -3.05 -21.03
C SER A 81 4.17 -1.99 -20.97
N GLU A 82 2.90 -2.41 -21.06
CA GLU A 82 1.75 -1.51 -20.90
C GLU A 82 1.68 -0.94 -19.47
N GLN A 83 1.89 -1.77 -18.45
CA GLN A 83 1.89 -1.31 -17.06
C GLN A 83 3.06 -0.37 -16.76
N GLU A 84 4.27 -0.67 -17.26
CA GLU A 84 5.41 0.25 -17.14
C GLU A 84 5.10 1.61 -17.78
N LEU A 85 4.53 1.62 -18.99
CA LEU A 85 4.15 2.87 -19.66
C LEU A 85 3.08 3.64 -18.88
N HIS A 86 2.11 2.94 -18.27
CA HIS A 86 1.13 3.56 -17.38
C HIS A 86 1.80 4.17 -16.14
N MET A 87 2.81 3.50 -15.57
CA MET A 87 3.58 3.99 -14.44
C MET A 87 4.41 5.23 -14.78
N MET A 88 4.90 5.36 -16.01
CA MET A 88 5.60 6.56 -16.48
C MET A 88 4.70 7.79 -16.62
N ASN A 89 3.39 7.60 -16.81
CA ASN A 89 2.41 8.69 -16.88
C ASN A 89 1.94 9.05 -15.46
N GLU A 90 2.72 9.87 -14.76
CA GLU A 90 2.44 10.30 -13.40
C GLU A 90 1.39 11.42 -13.33
N GLU A 91 0.18 11.08 -12.87
CA GLU A 91 -0.78 12.07 -12.38
C GLU A 91 -0.40 12.48 -10.94
N LYS A 92 -0.37 13.79 -10.67
CA LYS A 92 -0.09 14.35 -9.33
C LYS A 92 -1.36 14.93 -8.73
N GLY A 93 -1.60 14.62 -7.45
CA GLY A 93 -2.65 15.25 -6.67
C GLY A 93 -2.32 16.73 -6.42
N LYS A 94 -3.35 17.56 -6.27
CA LYS A 94 -3.22 19.01 -6.04
C LYS A 94 -3.62 19.41 -4.62
N ASP A 95 -4.33 18.51 -3.95
CA ASP A 95 -4.96 18.67 -2.64
C ASP A 95 -5.18 17.28 -2.03
N GLU A 96 -5.57 17.23 -0.76
CA GLU A 96 -5.83 15.98 -0.04
C GLU A 96 -6.87 15.09 -0.75
N PRO A 97 -8.06 15.58 -1.19
CA PRO A 97 -9.06 14.71 -1.83
C PRO A 97 -8.60 14.11 -3.17
N SER A 98 -7.94 14.90 -4.02
CA SER A 98 -7.44 14.41 -5.31
C SER A 98 -6.30 13.42 -5.13
N THR A 99 -5.40 13.66 -4.15
CA THR A 99 -4.31 12.72 -3.83
C THR A 99 -4.87 11.40 -3.27
N LEU A 100 -5.87 11.46 -2.39
CA LEU A 100 -6.56 10.26 -1.88
C LEU A 100 -7.25 9.47 -3.00
N GLN A 101 -7.85 10.15 -3.98
CA GLN A 101 -8.44 9.47 -5.14
C GLN A 101 -7.39 8.77 -5.99
N LEU A 102 -6.24 9.41 -6.22
CA LEU A 102 -5.12 8.81 -6.94
C LEU A 102 -4.55 7.60 -6.19
N LEU A 103 -4.36 7.72 -4.88
CA LEU A 103 -3.91 6.61 -4.03
C LEU A 103 -4.87 5.42 -4.10
N LYS A 104 -6.18 5.65 -4.01
CA LYS A 104 -7.19 4.58 -4.16
C LYS A 104 -7.12 3.89 -5.52
N LYS A 105 -6.96 4.65 -6.61
CA LYS A 105 -6.76 4.07 -7.95
C LYS A 105 -5.46 3.26 -8.02
N HIS A 106 -4.40 3.76 -7.40
CA HIS A 106 -3.09 3.12 -7.37
C HIS A 106 -3.11 1.79 -6.60
N LEU A 107 -3.82 1.70 -5.47
CA LEU A 107 -3.99 0.45 -4.72
C LEU A 107 -4.73 -0.63 -5.54
N LEU A 108 -5.68 -0.24 -6.40
CA LEU A 108 -6.34 -1.18 -7.31
C LEU A 108 -5.38 -1.68 -8.42
N LEU A 109 -4.52 -0.79 -8.91
CA LEU A 109 -3.47 -1.15 -9.86
C LEU A 109 -2.46 -2.11 -9.22
N GLU A 110 -2.00 -1.81 -8.00
CA GLU A 110 -1.12 -2.66 -7.20
C GLU A 110 -1.70 -4.07 -7.07
N GLN A 111 -2.96 -4.20 -6.66
CA GLN A 111 -3.64 -5.50 -6.58
C GLN A 111 -3.66 -6.22 -7.93
N THR A 112 -3.96 -5.51 -9.02
CA THR A 112 -3.97 -6.09 -10.37
C THR A 112 -2.59 -6.64 -10.75
N ILE A 113 -1.52 -5.96 -10.34
CA ILE A 113 -0.14 -6.39 -10.59
C ILE A 113 0.25 -7.57 -9.70
N GLU A 114 -0.20 -7.59 -8.45
CA GLU A 114 0.00 -8.71 -7.54
C GLU A 114 -0.72 -9.99 -8.00
N ASP A 115 -1.96 -9.87 -8.46
CA ASP A 115 -2.74 -11.00 -8.98
C ASP A 115 -2.06 -11.64 -10.20
N TYR A 116 -1.28 -10.85 -10.96
CA TYR A 116 -0.53 -11.35 -12.12
C TYR A 116 0.67 -12.23 -11.76
N ALA A 117 1.06 -12.31 -10.47
CA ALA A 117 2.13 -13.17 -9.98
C ALA A 117 1.85 -14.66 -10.30
N GLU A 118 0.58 -15.09 -10.26
CA GLU A 118 0.21 -16.47 -10.56
C GLU A 118 0.56 -16.84 -12.01
N THR A 119 0.21 -15.97 -12.97
CA THR A 119 0.53 -16.14 -14.39
C THR A 119 2.03 -16.27 -14.63
N ILE A 120 2.84 -15.40 -14.00
CA ILE A 120 4.30 -15.45 -14.09
C ILE A 120 4.86 -16.73 -13.43
N GLY A 121 4.24 -17.17 -12.34
CA GLY A 121 4.56 -18.44 -11.67
C GLY A 121 4.32 -19.66 -12.55
N LEU A 122 3.22 -19.67 -13.32
CA LEU A 122 2.90 -20.72 -14.29
C LEU A 122 3.91 -20.75 -15.44
N LEU A 123 4.27 -19.59 -16.00
CA LEU A 123 5.34 -19.47 -17.01
C LEU A 123 6.68 -19.99 -16.48
N SER A 124 7.02 -19.63 -15.23
CA SER A 124 8.23 -20.11 -14.58
C SER A 124 8.24 -21.63 -14.41
N GLN A 125 7.09 -22.25 -14.12
CA GLN A 125 6.96 -23.70 -14.05
C GLN A 125 7.13 -24.35 -15.43
N GLN A 126 6.48 -23.82 -16.47
CA GLN A 126 6.60 -24.32 -17.83
C GLN A 126 8.04 -24.18 -18.36
N CYS A 127 8.71 -23.06 -18.06
CA CYS A 127 10.12 -22.85 -18.33
C CYS A 127 10.96 -23.99 -17.72
N ARG A 128 10.82 -24.26 -16.41
CA ARG A 128 11.56 -25.35 -15.74
C ARG A 128 11.32 -26.71 -16.38
N GLN A 129 10.08 -27.04 -16.72
CA GLN A 129 9.75 -28.30 -17.38
C GLN A 129 10.46 -28.44 -18.75
N LEU A 130 10.46 -27.39 -19.56
CA LEU A 130 11.16 -27.38 -20.86
C LEU A 130 12.68 -27.55 -20.70
N LEU A 131 13.27 -26.97 -19.64
CA LEU A 131 14.69 -27.14 -19.32
C LEU A 131 15.01 -28.56 -18.85
N GLU A 132 14.18 -29.14 -17.99
CA GLU A 132 14.33 -30.53 -17.50
C GLU A 132 14.23 -31.56 -18.64
N MET A 133 13.40 -31.27 -19.64
CA MET A 133 13.29 -32.07 -20.87
C MET A 133 14.48 -31.91 -21.82
N GLY A 134 15.42 -30.99 -21.55
CA GLY A 134 16.57 -30.74 -22.40
C GLY A 134 16.19 -30.16 -23.76
N HIS A 135 15.18 -29.29 -23.81
CA HIS A 135 14.71 -28.69 -25.06
C HIS A 135 15.87 -27.96 -25.78
N PRO A 136 15.98 -28.02 -27.13
CA PRO A 136 17.06 -27.35 -27.87
C PRO A 136 17.18 -25.85 -27.57
N ASP A 137 16.04 -25.17 -27.38
CA ASP A 137 15.99 -23.73 -27.08
C ASP A 137 16.11 -23.39 -25.58
N SER A 138 16.55 -24.33 -24.75
CA SER A 138 16.62 -24.16 -23.28
C SER A 138 17.32 -22.86 -22.85
N GLU A 139 18.42 -22.50 -23.51
CA GLU A 139 19.14 -21.26 -23.20
C GLU A 139 18.29 -20.01 -23.48
N GLN A 140 17.58 -19.98 -24.59
CA GLN A 140 16.72 -18.85 -24.97
C GLN A 140 15.50 -18.75 -24.06
N ILE A 141 14.86 -19.89 -23.76
CA ILE A 141 13.72 -20.00 -22.83
C ILE A 141 14.13 -19.48 -21.45
N SER A 142 15.27 -19.92 -20.92
CA SER A 142 15.78 -19.48 -19.61
C SER A 142 16.11 -17.98 -19.58
N LYS A 143 16.75 -17.46 -20.63
CA LYS A 143 17.04 -16.03 -20.77
C LYS A 143 15.77 -15.18 -20.77
N ARG A 144 14.73 -15.64 -21.48
CA ARG A 144 13.46 -14.92 -21.59
C ARG A 144 12.68 -14.94 -20.28
N GLN A 145 12.62 -16.09 -19.59
CA GLN A 145 12.06 -16.15 -18.23
C GLN A 145 12.77 -15.18 -17.28
N SER A 146 14.10 -15.17 -17.30
CA SER A 146 14.90 -14.26 -16.46
C SER A 146 14.69 -12.78 -16.81
N GLN A 147 14.24 -12.46 -18.02
CA GLN A 147 13.86 -11.11 -18.41
C GLN A 147 12.49 -10.74 -17.84
N ILE A 148 11.49 -11.61 -18.00
CA ILE A 148 10.15 -11.41 -17.40
C ILE A 148 10.25 -11.22 -15.90
N ASP A 149 10.99 -12.09 -15.20
CA ASP A 149 11.11 -12.02 -13.75
C ASP A 149 11.71 -10.68 -13.31
N ARG A 150 12.71 -10.17 -14.04
CA ARG A 150 13.32 -8.86 -13.77
C ARG A 150 12.38 -7.69 -14.06
N LEU A 151 11.65 -7.74 -15.18
CA LEU A 151 10.67 -6.71 -15.53
C LEU A 151 9.55 -6.66 -14.49
N TYR A 152 9.08 -7.80 -14.03
CA TYR A 152 8.04 -7.86 -13.01
C TYR A 152 8.50 -7.31 -11.66
N VAL A 153 9.71 -7.68 -11.20
CA VAL A 153 10.29 -7.11 -9.98
C VAL A 153 10.45 -5.59 -10.12
N SER A 154 11.00 -5.11 -11.24
CA SER A 154 11.15 -3.68 -11.51
C SER A 154 9.81 -2.95 -11.50
N LEU A 155 8.76 -3.53 -12.09
CA LEU A 155 7.42 -2.96 -12.06
C LEU A 155 6.86 -2.90 -10.63
N LYS A 156 7.05 -3.94 -9.82
CA LYS A 156 6.64 -3.93 -8.41
C LYS A 156 7.34 -2.84 -7.61
N ASP A 157 8.65 -2.66 -7.82
CA ASP A 157 9.42 -1.61 -7.17
C ASP A 157 8.90 -0.21 -7.57
N LEU A 158 8.61 0.02 -8.86
CA LEU A 158 8.02 1.27 -9.34
C LEU A 158 6.63 1.55 -8.74
N VAL A 159 5.80 0.52 -8.60
CA VAL A 159 4.47 0.62 -8.01
C VAL A 159 4.57 1.02 -6.54
N GLU A 160 5.46 0.38 -5.78
CA GLU A 160 5.67 0.68 -4.37
C GLU A 160 6.26 2.09 -4.18
N GLU A 161 7.22 2.49 -5.01
CA GLU A 161 7.80 3.85 -4.96
C GLU A 161 6.72 4.92 -5.22
N ARG A 162 5.88 4.73 -6.25
CA ARG A 162 4.79 5.65 -6.55
C ARG A 162 3.75 5.70 -5.44
N LYS A 163 3.44 4.55 -4.81
CA LYS A 163 2.53 4.46 -3.66
C LYS A 163 3.07 5.26 -2.49
N SER A 164 4.32 5.02 -2.08
CA SER A 164 4.96 5.74 -0.98
C SER A 164 4.95 7.26 -1.23
N ARG A 165 5.24 7.71 -2.46
CA ARG A 165 5.18 9.13 -2.79
C ARG A 165 3.76 9.71 -2.72
N LEU A 166 2.74 8.98 -3.16
CA LEU A 166 1.34 9.38 -3.04
C LEU A 166 0.89 9.44 -1.57
N GLU A 167 1.33 8.49 -0.75
CA GLU A 167 1.06 8.46 0.69
C GLU A 167 1.72 9.65 1.40
N GLN A 168 3.01 9.90 1.14
CA GLN A 168 3.72 11.07 1.67
C GLN A 168 2.97 12.37 1.30
N GLN A 169 2.63 12.53 0.03
CA GLN A 169 1.87 13.71 -0.43
C GLN A 169 0.50 13.82 0.25
N TYR A 170 -0.23 12.71 0.42
CA TYR A 170 -1.52 12.69 1.09
C TYR A 170 -1.41 13.14 2.55
N TRP A 171 -0.46 12.57 3.29
CA TRP A 171 -0.25 12.90 4.69
C TRP A 171 0.22 14.33 4.90
N LEU A 172 1.06 14.85 4.00
CA LEU A 172 1.47 16.26 4.03
C LEU A 172 0.27 17.20 3.90
N TYR A 173 -0.64 16.94 2.95
CA TYR A 173 -1.85 17.76 2.80
C TYR A 173 -2.78 17.64 4.00
N GLN A 174 -2.96 16.43 4.53
CA GLN A 174 -3.77 16.22 5.71
C GLN A 174 -3.21 16.99 6.91
N LEU A 175 -1.90 16.89 7.16
CA LEU A 175 -1.25 17.63 8.23
C LEU A 175 -1.39 19.16 8.04
N ASN A 176 -1.15 19.66 6.83
CA ASN A 176 -1.31 21.09 6.54
C ASN A 176 -2.73 21.58 6.85
N ARG A 177 -3.76 20.81 6.48
CA ARG A 177 -5.15 21.14 6.83
C ARG A 177 -5.35 21.17 8.35
N GLU A 178 -4.88 20.16 9.09
CA GLU A 178 -5.04 20.10 10.54
C GLU A 178 -4.32 21.25 11.26
N VAL A 179 -3.13 21.64 10.77
CA VAL A 179 -2.38 22.82 11.22
C VAL A 179 -3.19 24.08 10.98
N ASP A 180 -3.64 24.33 9.75
CA ASP A 180 -4.41 25.53 9.39
C ASP A 180 -5.71 25.65 10.21
N GLU A 181 -6.43 24.53 10.40
CA GLU A 181 -7.66 24.48 11.20
C GLU A 181 -7.40 24.70 12.71
N LEU A 182 -6.23 24.32 13.20
CA LEU A 182 -5.84 24.57 14.59
C LEU A 182 -5.42 26.03 14.78
N GLU A 183 -4.59 26.58 13.90
CA GLU A 183 -4.18 27.99 13.93
C GLU A 183 -5.41 28.92 13.85
N GLN A 184 -6.34 28.64 12.94
CA GLN A 184 -7.57 29.42 12.82
C GLN A 184 -8.41 29.35 14.10
N TRP A 185 -8.47 28.18 14.75
CA TRP A 185 -9.17 28.02 16.01
C TRP A 185 -8.49 28.78 17.15
N ILE A 186 -7.15 28.72 17.25
CA ILE A 186 -6.36 29.49 18.22
C ILE A 186 -6.65 30.98 18.04
N ALA A 187 -6.56 31.50 16.82
CA ALA A 187 -6.85 32.90 16.51
C ALA A 187 -8.27 33.34 16.93
N GLN A 188 -9.27 32.47 16.77
CA GLN A 188 -10.64 32.75 17.26
C GLN A 188 -10.71 32.83 18.78
N ARG A 189 -9.95 31.99 19.49
CA ARG A 189 -9.88 32.01 20.96
C ARG A 189 -9.10 33.21 21.49
N GLU A 190 -8.05 33.64 20.80
CA GLU A 190 -7.29 34.86 21.11
C GLU A 190 -8.16 36.11 21.12
N VAL A 191 -9.14 36.22 20.21
CA VAL A 191 -10.10 37.34 20.20
C VAL A 191 -10.87 37.44 21.52
N VAL A 192 -11.29 36.30 22.08
CA VAL A 192 -12.01 36.26 23.37
C VAL A 192 -11.05 36.54 24.53
N ALA A 193 -9.85 35.97 24.50
CA ALA A 193 -8.81 36.15 25.51
C ALA A 193 -8.23 37.59 25.53
N SER A 194 -8.30 38.31 24.42
CA SER A 194 -7.86 39.71 24.30
C SER A 194 -8.91 40.75 24.69
N SER A 195 -10.11 40.34 25.12
CA SER A 195 -11.16 41.31 25.46
C SER A 195 -10.66 42.30 26.52
N PRO A 196 -10.91 43.62 26.37
CA PRO A 196 -10.50 44.62 27.37
C PRO A 196 -11.55 44.82 28.48
N GLU A 197 -12.68 44.13 28.42
CA GLU A 197 -13.77 44.32 29.38
C GLU A 197 -13.42 43.73 30.76
N LEU A 198 -13.50 44.56 31.81
CA LEU A 198 -13.15 44.22 33.20
C LEU A 198 -14.32 44.39 34.19
N GLY A 199 -15.54 44.61 33.70
CA GLY A 199 -16.73 44.83 34.52
C GLY A 199 -16.93 46.30 34.93
N GLN A 200 -18.18 46.65 35.24
CA GLN A 200 -18.58 48.02 35.63
C GLN A 200 -18.92 48.13 37.13
N ASP A 201 -19.28 46.99 37.74
CA ASP A 201 -19.58 46.82 39.14
C ASP A 201 -19.23 45.39 39.59
N PHE A 202 -19.44 45.11 40.87
CA PHE A 202 -19.09 43.83 41.48
C PHE A 202 -19.86 42.65 40.90
N GLU A 203 -21.13 42.82 40.56
CA GLU A 203 -21.96 41.76 39.99
C GLU A 203 -21.48 41.44 38.57
N HIS A 204 -21.28 42.47 37.75
CA HIS A 204 -20.81 42.32 36.37
C HIS A 204 -19.42 41.65 36.30
N VAL A 205 -18.45 42.09 37.09
CA VAL A 205 -17.11 41.48 37.07
C VAL A 205 -17.11 40.04 37.60
N SER A 206 -18.01 39.70 38.53
CA SER A 206 -18.17 38.31 39.01
C SER A 206 -18.65 37.39 37.88
N VAL A 207 -19.64 37.82 37.10
CA VAL A 207 -20.14 37.07 35.94
C VAL A 207 -19.06 36.94 34.85
N LEU A 208 -18.32 38.02 34.57
CA LEU A 208 -17.22 37.99 33.60
C LEU A 208 -16.12 37.01 34.02
N GLN A 209 -15.74 37.02 35.30
CA GLN A 209 -14.71 36.13 35.83
C GLN A 209 -15.13 34.66 35.77
N GLU A 210 -16.39 34.35 36.14
CA GLU A 210 -16.94 33.00 36.04
C GLU A 210 -16.93 32.50 34.59
N LYS A 211 -17.52 33.27 33.65
CA LYS A 211 -17.54 32.93 32.22
C LYS A 211 -16.14 32.74 31.64
N PHE A 212 -15.20 33.60 32.03
CA PHE A 212 -13.83 33.51 31.53
C PHE A 212 -13.10 32.28 32.10
N THR A 213 -13.38 31.90 33.35
CA THR A 213 -12.81 30.69 33.96
C THR A 213 -13.31 29.44 33.24
N GLU A 214 -14.60 29.37 32.92
CA GLU A 214 -15.18 28.27 32.12
C GLU A 214 -14.55 28.22 30.72
N PHE A 215 -14.51 29.35 30.03
CA PHE A 215 -13.84 29.49 28.72
C PHE A 215 -12.39 29.01 28.77
N ALA A 216 -11.64 29.40 29.81
CA ALA A 216 -10.23 29.07 29.92
C ALA A 216 -10.00 27.59 30.18
N SER A 217 -10.84 26.98 31.03
CA SER A 217 -10.79 25.53 31.26
C SER A 217 -11.13 24.73 30.01
N GLU A 218 -12.19 25.11 29.27
CA GLU A 218 -12.59 24.44 28.03
C GLU A 218 -11.50 24.58 26.96
N THR A 219 -11.03 25.82 26.74
CA THR A 219 -10.00 26.12 25.74
C THR A 219 -8.71 25.36 26.06
N GLY A 220 -8.25 25.37 27.32
CA GLY A 220 -7.07 24.64 27.74
C GLY A 220 -7.16 23.14 27.48
N SER A 221 -8.29 22.52 27.80
CA SER A 221 -8.50 21.08 27.57
C SER A 221 -8.53 20.72 26.09
N VAL A 222 -9.37 21.41 25.30
CA VAL A 222 -9.56 21.11 23.87
C VAL A 222 -8.33 21.47 23.06
N GLY A 223 -7.71 22.61 23.34
CA GLY A 223 -6.51 23.07 22.64
C GLY A 223 -5.33 22.14 22.90
N GLN A 224 -5.12 21.71 24.14
CA GLN A 224 -4.04 20.78 24.46
C GLN A 224 -4.20 19.43 23.73
N GLU A 225 -5.42 18.90 23.65
CA GLU A 225 -5.70 17.67 22.90
C GLU A 225 -5.35 17.85 21.41
N ARG A 226 -5.82 18.93 20.78
CA ARG A 226 -5.57 19.19 19.35
C ARG A 226 -4.09 19.44 19.04
N VAL A 227 -3.40 20.26 19.85
CA VAL A 227 -1.96 20.51 19.70
C VAL A 227 -1.17 19.21 19.85
N THR A 228 -1.55 18.36 20.81
CA THR A 228 -0.91 17.05 20.99
C THR A 228 -1.11 16.16 19.78
N ALA A 229 -2.32 16.13 19.20
CA ALA A 229 -2.61 15.35 18.00
C ALA A 229 -1.80 15.82 16.77
N VAL A 230 -1.73 17.13 16.52
CA VAL A 230 -0.92 17.70 15.43
C VAL A 230 0.57 17.40 15.65
N ASN A 231 1.07 17.56 16.88
CA ASN A 231 2.45 17.22 17.21
C ASN A 231 2.78 15.74 16.97
N GLN A 232 1.86 14.83 17.28
CA GLN A 232 2.02 13.40 17.00
C GLN A 232 2.07 13.12 15.50
N MET A 233 1.17 13.72 14.70
CA MET A 233 1.19 13.58 13.25
C MET A 233 2.51 14.08 12.64
N VAL A 234 3.04 15.19 13.14
CA VAL A 234 4.36 15.71 12.75
C VAL A 234 5.46 14.72 13.08
N ASP A 235 5.51 14.25 14.34
CA ASP A 235 6.58 13.37 14.81
C ASP A 235 6.59 12.06 14.03
N GLU A 236 5.41 11.48 13.76
CA GLU A 236 5.29 10.30 12.90
C GLU A 236 5.87 10.55 11.50
N LEU A 237 5.49 11.64 10.84
CA LEU A 237 6.00 11.93 9.48
C LEU A 237 7.50 12.17 9.45
N ILE A 238 8.06 12.83 10.46
CA ILE A 238 9.50 13.06 10.56
C ILE A 238 10.24 11.74 10.84
N ASP A 239 9.73 10.90 11.76
CA ASP A 239 10.33 9.61 12.12
C ASP A 239 10.31 8.62 10.93
N TYR A 240 9.27 8.68 10.08
CA TYR A 240 9.20 7.93 8.82
C TYR A 240 10.10 8.50 7.72
N GLY A 241 10.80 9.62 7.95
CA GLY A 241 11.74 10.21 6.99
C GLY A 241 11.07 10.94 5.83
N HIS A 242 9.94 11.61 6.08
CA HIS A 242 9.23 12.40 5.07
C HIS A 242 10.15 13.46 4.42
N SER A 243 10.06 13.64 3.09
CA SER A 243 10.98 14.52 2.35
C SER A 243 10.93 15.99 2.81
N GLU A 244 9.75 16.43 3.22
CA GLU A 244 9.48 17.79 3.72
C GLU A 244 9.63 17.94 5.25
N ALA A 245 10.42 17.09 5.92
CA ALA A 245 10.57 17.10 7.38
C ALA A 245 10.92 18.47 7.98
N ALA A 246 11.72 19.27 7.29
CA ALA A 246 12.06 20.63 7.75
C ALA A 246 10.84 21.56 7.77
N THR A 247 10.08 21.61 6.68
CA THR A 247 8.84 22.39 6.57
C THR A 247 7.81 21.94 7.60
N ILE A 248 7.67 20.62 7.79
CA ILE A 248 6.77 20.02 8.78
C ILE A 248 7.17 20.43 10.21
N ALA A 249 8.46 20.47 10.52
CA ALA A 249 8.95 20.93 11.81
C ALA A 249 8.68 22.43 12.04
N GLU A 250 8.81 23.26 11.00
CA GLU A 250 8.45 24.69 11.07
C GLU A 250 6.95 24.89 11.40
N TRP A 251 6.06 24.08 10.81
CA TRP A 251 4.63 24.11 11.15
C TRP A 251 4.37 23.71 12.60
N LYS A 252 5.09 22.69 13.10
CA LYS A 252 5.02 22.30 14.51
C LYS A 252 5.43 23.43 15.44
N ASP A 253 6.54 24.08 15.15
CA ASP A 253 7.03 25.19 15.97
C ASP A 253 6.02 26.35 15.96
N GLY A 254 5.49 26.73 14.79
CA GLY A 254 4.49 27.79 14.65
C GLY A 254 3.21 27.54 15.45
N VAL A 255 2.64 26.33 15.36
CA VAL A 255 1.43 25.97 16.13
C VAL A 255 1.69 25.97 17.63
N ASN A 256 2.85 25.46 18.07
CA ASN A 256 3.18 25.43 19.49
C ASN A 256 3.46 26.83 20.04
N GLU A 257 4.06 27.73 19.26
CA GLU A 257 4.24 29.14 19.62
C GLU A 257 2.89 29.85 19.74
N ALA A 258 2.01 29.75 18.74
CA ALA A 258 0.67 30.33 18.79
C ALA A 258 -0.16 29.80 19.98
N TRP A 259 -0.02 28.52 20.31
CA TRP A 259 -0.67 27.93 21.48
C TRP A 259 -0.13 28.50 22.79
N ALA A 260 1.19 28.66 22.92
CA ALA A 260 1.83 29.24 24.09
C ALA A 260 1.40 30.71 24.30
N ASP A 261 1.36 31.49 23.22
CA ASP A 261 0.91 32.89 23.23
C ASP A 261 -0.54 33.02 23.71
N LEU A 262 -1.44 32.15 23.22
CA LEU A 262 -2.83 32.12 23.69
C LEU A 262 -2.92 31.79 25.19
N LEU A 263 -2.13 30.84 25.69
CA LEU A 263 -2.11 30.51 27.12
C LEU A 263 -1.64 31.69 27.98
N GLU A 264 -0.59 32.40 27.56
CA GLU A 264 -0.11 33.61 28.25
C GLU A 264 -1.14 34.73 28.25
N LEU A 265 -1.81 34.95 27.11
CA LEU A 265 -2.88 35.93 26.98
C LEU A 265 -4.05 35.61 27.91
N MET A 266 -4.43 34.32 27.99
CA MET A 266 -5.49 33.86 28.88
C MET A 266 -5.12 34.05 30.36
N GLU A 267 -3.88 33.76 30.74
CA GLU A 267 -3.38 34.00 32.09
C GLU A 267 -3.43 35.50 32.44
N THR A 268 -2.93 36.35 31.53
CA THR A 268 -2.94 37.81 31.70
C THR A 268 -4.37 38.33 31.92
N ARG A 269 -5.33 37.88 31.10
CA ARG A 269 -6.74 38.27 31.27
C ARG A 269 -7.35 37.76 32.56
N ALA A 270 -7.04 36.53 32.99
CA ALA A 270 -7.50 36.00 34.27
C ALA A 270 -7.00 36.87 35.44
N GLN A 271 -5.74 37.28 35.41
CA GLN A 271 -5.15 38.17 36.42
C GLN A 271 -5.82 39.55 36.42
N MET A 272 -6.07 40.14 35.25
CA MET A 272 -6.76 41.44 35.15
C MET A 272 -8.20 41.39 35.70
N LEU A 273 -8.96 40.33 35.37
CA LEU A 273 -10.32 40.12 35.89
C LEU A 273 -10.30 39.92 37.41
N ALA A 274 -9.35 39.14 37.94
CA ALA A 274 -9.21 38.94 39.37
C ALA A 274 -8.89 40.25 40.12
N ALA A 275 -8.00 41.08 39.57
CA ALA A 275 -7.68 42.39 40.13
C ALA A 275 -8.90 43.33 40.12
N SER A 276 -9.63 43.40 39.01
CA SER A 276 -10.87 44.17 38.90
C SER A 276 -11.93 43.69 39.89
N HIS A 277 -12.10 42.36 40.02
CA HIS A 277 -13.03 41.76 40.96
C HIS A 277 -12.72 42.16 42.40
N GLN A 278 -11.46 42.10 42.83
CA GLN A 278 -11.03 42.54 44.16
C GLN A 278 -11.33 44.02 44.42
N LEU A 279 -11.06 44.88 43.43
CA LEU A 279 -11.32 46.32 43.52
C LEU A 279 -12.82 46.60 43.70
N HIS A 280 -13.66 46.03 42.84
CA HIS A 280 -15.11 46.22 42.91
C HIS A 280 -15.73 45.63 44.18
N LYS A 281 -15.24 44.47 44.65
CA LYS A 281 -15.65 43.87 45.92
C LYS A 281 -15.37 44.82 47.08
N PHE A 282 -14.15 45.35 47.15
CA PHE A 282 -13.77 46.30 48.20
C PHE A 282 -14.67 47.54 48.21
N PHE A 283 -14.95 48.14 47.04
CA PHE A 283 -15.86 49.29 46.96
C PHE A 283 -17.30 48.93 47.33
N SER A 284 -17.78 47.74 46.97
CA SER A 284 -19.10 47.23 47.35
C SER A 284 -19.21 47.07 48.87
N ASP A 285 -18.25 46.37 49.48
CA ASP A 285 -18.17 46.16 50.92
C ASP A 285 -18.13 47.50 51.68
N CYS A 286 -17.33 48.46 51.19
CA CYS A 286 -17.26 49.81 51.76
C CYS A 286 -18.61 50.53 51.70
N LYS A 287 -19.35 50.42 50.60
CA LYS A 287 -20.71 51.01 50.45
C LYS A 287 -21.69 50.36 51.43
N GLU A 288 -21.66 49.03 51.57
CA GLU A 288 -22.50 48.31 52.53
C GLU A 288 -22.23 48.73 53.97
N VAL A 289 -20.96 48.79 54.39
CA VAL A 289 -20.58 49.20 55.74
C VAL A 289 -21.06 50.62 56.02
N LYS A 290 -20.87 51.55 55.06
CA LYS A 290 -21.35 52.94 55.19
C LYS A 290 -22.87 53.00 55.35
N GLN A 291 -23.63 52.22 54.57
CA GLN A 291 -25.09 52.14 54.71
C GLN A 291 -25.51 51.58 56.07
N ARG A 292 -24.86 50.51 56.55
CA ARG A 292 -25.15 49.92 57.88
C ARG A 292 -24.88 50.92 59.02
N GLN A 293 -23.79 51.67 58.94
CA GLN A 293 -23.50 52.73 59.91
C GLN A 293 -24.56 53.83 59.88
N GLN A 294 -24.94 54.32 58.70
CA GLN A 294 -25.99 55.35 58.56
C GLN A 294 -27.34 54.88 59.13
N LEU A 295 -27.74 53.64 58.86
CA LEU A 295 -28.94 53.04 59.44
C LEU A 295 -28.84 52.97 60.97
N SER A 296 -27.70 52.52 61.52
CA SER A 296 -27.47 52.45 62.97
C SER A 296 -27.56 53.83 63.66
N PHE A 297 -27.00 54.88 63.06
CA PHE A 297 -27.13 56.24 63.58
C PHE A 297 -28.59 56.74 63.54
N ARG A 298 -29.33 56.38 62.48
CA ARG A 298 -30.75 56.75 62.34
C ARG A 298 -31.64 56.06 63.38
N PHE A 299 -31.35 54.80 63.72
CA PHE A 299 -32.04 54.05 64.77
C PHE A 299 -31.66 54.49 66.20
N LYS A 300 -30.48 55.09 66.41
CA LYS A 300 -30.06 55.62 67.71
C LYS A 300 -30.51 57.06 67.98
N SER A 301 -31.06 57.75 66.97
CA SER A 301 -31.50 59.16 67.05
C SER A 301 -33.02 59.32 67.16
N VAL A 302 -33.75 58.22 67.37
CA VAL A 302 -35.19 58.14 67.64
C VAL A 302 -35.37 57.55 69.04
#